data_AF-A0A7C3EWK7-F1
#
_entry.id   AF-A0A7C3EWK7-F1
#
_cell.length_a   1.000
_cell.length_b   1.000
_cell.length_c   1.000
_cell.angle_alpha   90.00
_cell.angle_beta   90.00
_cell.angle_gamma   90.00
#
_symmetry.space_group_name_H-M   'P 1'
#
loop_
_entity.id
_entity.type
_entity.pdbx_description
1 polymer ?
#
loop_
_entity_poly.entity_id
_entity_poly.type
_entity_poly.pdbx_seq_one_letter_code
_entity_poly.pdbx_strand_id
1 'polypeptide(L)'
;MSEPKPIKSWVKLLEAGKKATKHQQSEESVQYPLRRSFRPAAPDIAKASLKRDFEVGLVYYVGDDIEQDRALCGLERRPPTAHTFKDALEKKRILLEKAGITTKLGFDKKKGVFEY
;
A
#
# COMPACT_ATOMS: atom_id res chain seq x y z
N MET A 1 -33.39 1.96 -19.12
CA MET A 1 -33.42 2.62 -17.80
C MET A 1 -32.54 3.86 -17.87
N SER A 2 -33.09 5.05 -17.67
CA SER A 2 -32.30 6.30 -17.65
C SER A 2 -31.54 6.41 -16.33
N GLU A 3 -30.28 6.82 -16.37
CA GLU A 3 -29.51 7.07 -15.15
C GLU A 3 -30.19 8.14 -14.26
N PRO A 4 -30.17 7.97 -12.93
CA PRO A 4 -30.72 8.94 -12.01
C PRO A 4 -29.98 10.27 -12.13
N LYS A 5 -30.72 11.38 -12.24
CA LYS A 5 -30.12 12.72 -12.31
C LYS A 5 -29.36 13.02 -11.00
N PRO A 6 -28.12 13.53 -11.08
CA PRO A 6 -27.31 13.81 -9.91
C PRO A 6 -27.95 14.92 -9.05
N ILE A 7 -27.99 14.68 -7.74
CA ILE A 7 -28.54 15.63 -6.77
C ILE A 7 -27.59 16.84 -6.65
N LYS A 8 -28.10 18.06 -6.87
CA LYS A 8 -27.30 19.30 -6.91
C LYS A 8 -26.44 19.54 -5.66
N SER A 9 -26.92 19.19 -4.47
CA SER A 9 -26.18 19.36 -3.21
C SER A 9 -24.93 18.47 -3.16
N TRP A 10 -25.01 17.24 -3.67
CA TRP A 10 -23.89 16.31 -3.74
C TRP A 10 -22.81 16.77 -4.71
N VAL A 11 -23.20 17.34 -5.85
CA VAL A 11 -22.25 17.92 -6.81
C VAL A 11 -21.48 19.06 -6.17
N LYS A 12 -22.17 19.99 -5.49
CA LYS A 12 -21.52 21.09 -4.76
C LYS A 12 -20.59 20.61 -3.65
N LEU A 13 -21.01 19.59 -2.89
CA LEU A 13 -20.18 19.00 -1.83
C LEU A 13 -18.90 18.36 -2.41
N LEU A 14 -19.03 17.63 -3.53
CA LEU A 14 -17.90 17.03 -4.23
C LEU A 14 -16.94 18.09 -4.78
N GLU A 15 -17.44 19.18 -5.35
CA GLU A 15 -16.63 20.30 -5.80
C GLU A 15 -15.88 20.98 -4.66
N ALA A 16 -16.56 21.22 -3.54
CA ALA A 16 -15.93 21.76 -2.33
C ALA A 16 -14.86 20.82 -1.77
N GLY A 17 -15.15 19.52 -1.71
CA GLY A 17 -14.20 18.48 -1.29
C GLY A 17 -12.97 18.43 -2.20
N LYS A 18 -13.16 18.50 -3.53
CA LYS A 18 -12.06 18.57 -4.51
C LYS A 18 -11.21 19.83 -4.33
N LYS A 19 -11.83 20.97 -4.03
CA LYS A 19 -11.11 22.22 -3.77
C LYS A 19 -10.31 22.17 -2.47
N ALA A 20 -10.89 21.58 -1.41
CA ALA A 20 -10.22 21.40 -0.11
C ALA A 20 -9.12 20.34 -0.13
N THR A 21 -9.19 19.37 -1.05
CA THR A 21 -8.15 18.35 -1.29
C THR A 21 -7.13 18.77 -2.34
N LYS A 22 -7.18 20.03 -2.81
CA LYS A 22 -6.18 20.58 -3.71
C LYS A 22 -4.88 20.80 -2.93
N HIS A 23 -4.06 19.75 -2.91
CA HIS A 23 -2.83 19.66 -2.17
C HIS A 23 -1.65 20.18 -2.99
N GLN A 24 -0.93 21.19 -2.49
CA GLN A 24 0.34 21.65 -3.07
C GLN A 24 1.50 21.04 -2.27
N GLN A 25 1.90 19.83 -2.66
CA GLN A 25 2.92 19.04 -1.98
C GLN A 25 4.22 19.81 -1.73
N SER A 26 4.67 20.60 -2.70
CA SER A 26 5.91 21.38 -2.62
C SER A 26 5.86 22.42 -1.50
N GLU A 27 4.74 23.13 -1.35
CA GLU A 27 4.56 24.17 -0.33
C GLU A 27 4.35 23.53 1.06
N GLU A 28 3.48 22.53 1.13
CA GLU A 28 3.14 21.89 2.40
C GLU A 28 4.30 21.08 2.99
N SER A 29 5.17 20.51 2.16
CA SER A 29 6.33 19.74 2.64
C SER A 29 7.37 20.58 3.40
N VAL A 30 7.32 21.92 3.22
CA VAL A 30 8.15 22.87 3.96
C VAL A 30 7.64 23.03 5.38
N GLN A 31 6.32 23.20 5.56
CA GLN A 31 5.69 23.36 6.88
C GLN A 31 5.46 22.03 7.60
N TYR A 32 5.20 20.95 6.86
CA TYR A 32 4.86 19.63 7.39
C TYR A 32 5.88 18.60 6.89
N PRO A 33 6.96 18.33 7.65
CA PRO A 33 8.02 17.42 7.23
C PRO A 33 7.54 16.00 6.90
N LEU A 34 6.46 15.54 7.55
CA LEU A 34 5.82 14.25 7.28
C LEU A 34 5.06 14.21 5.94
N ARG A 35 4.77 15.38 5.34
CA ARG A 35 4.24 15.53 3.98
C ARG A 35 5.34 15.74 2.97
N ARG A 36 6.60 15.41 3.26
CA ARG A 36 7.62 15.36 2.19
C ARG A 36 7.31 14.20 1.26
N SER A 37 7.44 14.44 -0.03
CA SER A 37 7.42 13.37 -1.03
C SER A 37 8.42 12.30 -0.60
N PHE A 38 8.03 11.03 -0.72
CA PHE A 38 8.98 9.95 -0.56
C PHE A 38 10.17 10.20 -1.48
N ARG A 39 11.38 9.88 -0.98
CA ARG A 39 12.58 9.87 -1.82
C ARG A 39 12.30 9.03 -3.08
N PRO A 40 12.97 9.30 -4.21
CA PRO A 40 12.73 8.60 -5.49
C PRO A 40 12.98 7.08 -5.48
N ALA A 41 13.27 6.49 -4.33
CA ALA A 41 13.28 5.06 -4.09
C ALA A 41 12.96 4.78 -2.61
N ALA A 42 12.56 3.55 -2.31
CA ALA A 42 12.50 3.08 -0.93
C ALA A 42 13.90 3.17 -0.25
N PRO A 43 13.99 3.60 1.02
CA PRO A 43 15.24 3.51 1.78
C PRO A 43 15.73 2.06 1.86
N ASP A 44 17.05 1.82 1.83
CA ASP A 44 17.62 0.46 1.82
C ASP A 44 17.11 -0.40 2.98
N ILE A 45 17.00 0.18 4.17
CA ILE A 45 16.47 -0.47 5.37
C ILE A 45 15.03 -0.98 5.21
N ALA A 46 14.24 -0.37 4.31
CA ALA A 46 12.85 -0.74 4.06
C ALA A 46 12.69 -1.70 2.87
N LYS A 47 13.67 -1.79 1.96
CA LYS A 47 13.58 -2.59 0.73
C LYS A 47 13.27 -4.06 1.01
N ALA A 48 13.91 -4.66 2.01
CA ALA A 48 13.66 -6.07 2.38
C ALA A 48 12.22 -6.31 2.89
N SER A 49 11.73 -5.44 3.77
CA SER A 49 10.37 -5.53 4.31
C SER A 49 9.31 -5.29 3.24
N LEU A 50 9.54 -4.33 2.34
CA LEU A 50 8.67 -4.08 1.19
C LEU A 50 8.69 -5.25 0.22
N LYS A 51 9.85 -5.87 -0.03
CA LYS A 51 9.95 -7.05 -0.91
C LYS A 51 9.10 -8.18 -0.36
N ARG A 52 9.22 -8.47 0.93
CA ARG A 52 8.41 -9.48 1.61
C ARG A 52 6.92 -9.14 1.54
N ASP A 53 6.55 -7.88 1.74
CA ASP A 53 5.17 -7.44 1.64
C ASP A 53 4.60 -7.61 0.23
N PHE A 54 5.41 -7.38 -0.81
CA PHE A 54 5.05 -7.68 -2.18
C PHE A 54 4.97 -9.18 -2.46
N GLU A 55 5.87 -10.01 -1.91
CA GLU A 55 5.97 -11.44 -2.20
C GLU A 55 4.91 -12.28 -1.46
N VAL A 56 4.68 -11.98 -0.19
CA VAL A 56 3.84 -12.77 0.71
C VAL A 56 2.83 -11.94 1.49
N GLY A 57 2.72 -10.63 1.23
CA GLY A 57 1.68 -9.80 1.83
C GLY A 57 1.92 -9.39 3.28
N LEU A 58 3.13 -9.58 3.78
CA LEU A 58 3.55 -9.21 5.14
C LEU A 58 4.90 -8.50 5.13
N VAL A 59 5.01 -7.42 5.90
CA VAL A 59 6.29 -6.73 6.12
C VAL A 59 7.22 -7.51 7.04
N TYR A 60 6.66 -8.27 7.99
CA TYR A 60 7.40 -9.12 8.91
C TYR A 60 7.47 -10.57 8.40
N TYR A 61 8.53 -11.26 8.81
CA TYR A 61 8.71 -12.67 8.52
C TYR A 61 7.84 -13.49 9.45
N VAL A 62 7.23 -14.57 8.94
CA VAL A 62 6.55 -15.58 9.74
C VAL A 62 7.41 -16.83 9.65
N GLY A 63 8.25 -17.03 10.65
CA GLY A 63 9.15 -18.18 10.77
C GLY A 63 8.53 -19.32 11.56
N ASP A 64 9.27 -20.43 11.62
CA ASP A 64 8.86 -21.63 12.35
C ASP A 64 8.58 -21.36 13.83
N ASP A 65 9.32 -20.41 14.43
CA ASP A 65 9.13 -19.93 15.80
C ASP A 65 7.74 -19.32 16.01
N ILE A 66 7.35 -18.39 15.13
CA ILE A 66 6.04 -17.74 15.18
C ILE A 66 4.93 -18.75 14.86
N GLU A 67 5.14 -19.66 13.90
CA GLU A 67 4.17 -20.71 13.60
C GLU A 67 3.97 -21.65 14.80
N GLN A 68 5.05 -21.98 15.53
CA GLN A 68 5.00 -22.81 16.73
C GLN A 68 4.29 -22.10 17.89
N ASP A 69 4.62 -20.84 18.16
CA ASP A 69 3.96 -20.03 19.20
C ASP A 69 2.46 -19.92 18.95
N ARG A 70 2.06 -19.75 17.69
CA ARG A 70 0.65 -19.72 17.29
C ARG A 70 -0.04 -21.06 17.55
N ALA A 71 0.62 -22.17 17.20
CA ALA A 71 0.09 -23.51 17.48
C ALA A 71 -0.06 -23.79 18.99
N LEU A 72 0.92 -23.35 19.80
CA LEU A 72 0.85 -23.45 21.26
C LEU A 72 -0.33 -22.64 21.84
N CYS A 73 -0.68 -21.53 21.20
CA CYS A 73 -1.86 -20.73 21.53
C CYS A 73 -3.18 -21.30 20.97
N GLY A 74 -3.16 -22.45 20.29
CA GLY A 74 -4.35 -23.02 19.64
C GLY A 74 -4.83 -22.26 18.40
N LEU A 75 -3.96 -21.45 17.79
CA LEU A 75 -4.24 -20.71 16.57
C LEU A 75 -3.70 -21.47 15.35
N GLU A 76 -4.28 -21.21 14.17
CA GLU A 76 -3.70 -21.62 12.89
C GLU A 76 -2.25 -21.16 12.78
N ARG A 77 -1.34 -22.08 12.40
CA ARG A 77 0.11 -21.81 12.32
C ARG A 77 0.38 -20.58 11.49
N ARG A 78 -0.27 -20.48 10.33
CA ARG A 78 -0.19 -19.29 9.47
C ARG A 78 -1.31 -18.32 9.80
N PRO A 79 -1.00 -17.02 9.99
CA PRO A 79 -2.03 -16.04 10.28
C PRO A 79 -2.95 -15.82 9.06
N PRO A 80 -4.24 -15.51 9.25
CA PRO A 80 -5.21 -15.25 8.18
C PRO A 80 -4.96 -13.88 7.54
N THR A 81 -3.82 -13.75 6.86
CA THR A 81 -3.33 -12.52 6.23
C THR A 81 -3.18 -12.75 4.73
N ALA A 82 -2.67 -11.76 3.99
CA ALA A 82 -2.36 -11.92 2.57
C ALA A 82 -1.33 -13.04 2.29
N HIS A 83 -0.60 -13.51 3.31
CA HIS A 83 0.24 -14.71 3.26
C HIS A 83 -0.57 -15.99 3.01
N THR A 84 -1.81 -16.02 3.47
CA THR A 84 -2.72 -17.18 3.36
C THR A 84 -3.76 -16.95 2.26
N PHE A 85 -4.21 -15.70 2.07
CA PHE A 85 -5.18 -15.32 1.05
C PHE A 85 -4.49 -14.77 -0.21
N LYS A 86 -4.13 -15.66 -1.14
CA LYS A 86 -3.42 -15.29 -2.39
C LYS A 86 -4.17 -14.26 -3.24
N ASP A 87 -5.51 -14.35 -3.31
CA ASP A 87 -6.32 -13.39 -4.06
C ASP A 87 -6.24 -11.97 -3.49
N ALA A 88 -6.12 -11.85 -2.16
CA ALA A 88 -5.97 -10.55 -1.50
C ALA A 88 -4.60 -9.94 -1.81
N LEU A 89 -3.55 -10.77 -1.81
CA LEU A 89 -2.20 -10.35 -2.20
C LEU A 89 -2.17 -9.87 -3.66
N GLU A 90 -2.82 -10.58 -4.57
CA GLU A 90 -2.86 -10.21 -5.97
C GLU A 90 -3.61 -8.90 -6.21
N LYS A 91 -4.78 -8.74 -5.58
CA LYS A 91 -5.55 -7.47 -5.63
C LYS A 91 -4.72 -6.30 -5.09
N LYS A 92 -3.97 -6.50 -4.00
CA LYS A 92 -3.07 -5.49 -3.45
C LYS A 92 -2.00 -5.08 -4.45
N ARG A 93 -1.32 -6.03 -5.09
CA ARG A 93 -0.30 -5.75 -6.12
C ARG A 93 -0.90 -4.91 -7.25
N ILE A 94 -2.05 -5.31 -7.79
CA ILE A 94 -2.75 -4.58 -8.85
C ILE A 94 -3.05 -3.13 -8.42
N LEU A 95 -3.49 -2.91 -7.19
CA LEU A 95 -3.76 -1.56 -6.67
C LEU A 95 -2.48 -0.72 -6.56
N LEU A 96 -1.40 -1.29 -6.02
CA LEU A 96 -0.11 -0.60 -5.89
C LEU A 96 0.47 -0.22 -7.26
N GLU A 97 0.30 -1.09 -8.25
CA GLU A 97 0.70 -0.81 -9.63
C GLU A 97 -0.13 0.29 -10.27
N LYS A 98 -1.46 0.23 -10.16
CA LYS A 98 -2.37 1.27 -10.68
C LYS A 98 -2.10 2.63 -10.03
N ALA A 99 -1.68 2.65 -8.78
CA ALA A 99 -1.28 3.86 -8.06
C ALA A 99 0.13 4.37 -8.41
N GLY A 100 0.90 3.62 -9.22
CA GLY A 100 2.27 3.94 -9.59
C GLY A 100 3.26 3.88 -8.42
N ILE A 101 2.90 3.22 -7.32
CA ILE A 101 3.73 3.13 -6.11
C ILE A 101 4.96 2.25 -6.38
N THR A 102 4.80 1.15 -7.11
CA THR A 102 5.92 0.26 -7.49
C THR A 102 7.01 1.02 -8.24
N THR A 103 6.63 1.82 -9.23
CA THR A 103 7.56 2.68 -9.98
C THR A 103 8.23 3.72 -9.08
N LYS A 104 7.45 4.42 -8.23
CA LYS A 104 7.99 5.44 -7.32
C LYS A 104 8.97 4.89 -6.28
N LEU A 105 8.82 3.62 -5.89
CA LEU A 105 9.69 2.99 -4.91
C LEU A 105 10.90 2.28 -5.55
N GLY A 106 11.00 2.26 -6.89
CA GLY A 106 12.09 1.58 -7.61
C GLY A 106 11.95 0.07 -7.63
N PHE A 107 10.73 -0.47 -7.69
CA PHE A 107 10.50 -1.92 -7.79
C PHE A 107 10.64 -2.41 -9.24
N ASP A 108 11.65 -3.25 -9.51
CA ASP A 108 11.79 -3.99 -10.76
C ASP A 108 10.84 -5.19 -10.76
N LYS A 109 9.75 -5.06 -11.51
CA LYS A 109 8.73 -6.12 -11.65
C LYS A 109 9.27 -7.40 -12.30
N LYS A 110 10.23 -7.30 -13.22
CA LYS A 110 10.77 -8.47 -13.93
C LYS A 110 11.62 -9.30 -12.99
N LYS A 111 12.38 -8.64 -12.12
CA LYS A 111 13.26 -9.30 -11.15
C LYS A 111 12.59 -9.55 -9.80
N GLY A 112 11.45 -8.93 -9.52
CA GLY A 112 10.75 -9.04 -8.24
C GLY A 112 11.51 -8.41 -7.07
N VAL A 113 12.34 -7.40 -7.34
CA VAL A 113 13.22 -6.77 -6.33
C VAL A 113 13.18 -5.26 -6.44
N PHE A 114 13.52 -4.56 -5.35
CA PHE A 114 13.81 -3.14 -5.40
C PHE A 114 15.22 -2.92 -5.96
N GLU A 115 15.40 -1.90 -6.80
CA GLU A 115 16.71 -1.48 -7.28
C GLU A 115 17.55 -1.03 -6.08
N TYR A 116 18.78 -1.56 -5.96
CA TYR A 116 19.75 -1.23 -4.92
C TYR A 116 20.66 -0.10 -5.37
#